data_AF-A0A484GJ37-F1
#
_entry.id   AF-A0A484GJ37-F1
#
_cell.length_a   1.000
_cell.length_b   1.000
_cell.length_c   1.000
_cell.angle_alpha   90.00
_cell.angle_beta   90.00
_cell.angle_gamma   90.00
#
_symmetry.space_group_name_H-M   'P 1'
#
loop_
_entity.id
_entity.type
_entity.pdbx_description
1 polymer ?
#
loop_
_entity_poly.entity_id
_entity_poly.type
_entity_poly.pdbx_seq_one_letter_code
_entity_poly.pdbx_strand_id
1 'polypeptide(L)' 'TAKKHHRIMMETKVKVIERVERGKEMLYLAHSYNMNHSTIGTILKNKDKTMEHVKS' A
#
# COMPACT_ATOMS: atom_id res chain seq x y z
N THR A 1 15.52 -18.77 -10.45
CA THR A 1 15.10 -18.78 -9.04
C THR A 1 13.80 -18.00 -8.91
N ALA A 2 12.70 -18.61 -8.47
CA ALA A 2 11.41 -17.90 -8.36
C ALA A 2 11.51 -16.78 -7.30
N LYS A 3 11.13 -15.55 -7.65
CA LYS A 3 11.03 -14.46 -6.68
C LYS A 3 9.92 -14.79 -5.69
N LYS A 4 10.26 -14.83 -4.40
CA LYS A 4 9.29 -15.06 -3.32
C LYS A 4 8.47 -13.79 -3.13
N HIS A 5 7.18 -13.83 -3.47
CA HIS A 5 6.27 -12.71 -3.24
C HIS A 5 5.72 -12.75 -1.82
N HIS A 6 6.00 -11.71 -1.03
CA HIS A 6 5.35 -11.54 0.26
C HIS A 6 3.94 -10.97 0.06
N ARG A 7 2.93 -11.67 0.60
CA ARG A 7 1.53 -11.22 0.50
C ARG A 7 1.27 -10.15 1.55
N ILE A 8 0.95 -8.94 1.10
CA ILE A 8 0.55 -7.83 1.96
C ILE A 8 -0.95 -7.94 2.22
N MET A 9 -1.36 -7.87 3.49
CA MET A 9 -2.75 -7.89 3.92
C MET A 9 -3.52 -6.68 3.39
N MET A 10 -4.81 -6.85 3.09
CA MET A 10 -5.66 -5.78 2.57
C MET A 10 -5.77 -4.61 3.54
N GLU A 11 -5.85 -4.87 4.86
CA GLU A 11 -5.87 -3.82 5.89
C GLU A 11 -4.67 -2.87 5.78
N THR A 12 -3.48 -3.39 5.46
CA THR A 12 -2.26 -2.61 5.39
C THR A 12 -2.26 -1.73 4.16
N LYS A 13 -2.81 -2.24 3.04
CA LYS A 13 -2.98 -1.45 1.81
C LYS A 13 -3.93 -0.28 2.04
N VAL A 14 -5.05 -0.51 2.72
CA VAL A 14 -6.01 0.54 3.09
C VAL A 14 -5.37 1.58 4.00
N LYS A 15 -4.69 1.16 5.07
CA LYS A 15 -3.99 2.07 5.98
C LYS A 15 -2.90 2.90 5.28
N VAL A 16 -2.23 2.36 4.26
CA VAL A 16 -1.28 3.11 3.42
C VAL A 16 -2.02 4.17 2.61
N ILE A 17 -3.11 3.81 1.93
CA ILE A 17 -3.95 4.72 1.15
C ILE A 17 -4.47 5.87 2.02
N GLU A 18 -5.09 5.57 3.16
CA GLU A 18 -5.65 6.57 4.07
C GLU A 18 -4.59 7.56 4.57
N ARG A 19 -3.37 7.07 4.86
CA ARG A 19 -2.29 7.96 5.32
C ARG A 19 -1.79 8.87 4.20
N VAL A 20 -1.74 8.40 2.96
CA VAL A 20 -1.43 9.27 1.80
C VAL A 20 -2.51 10.32 1.61
N GLU A 21 -3.79 9.95 1.72
CA GLU A 21 -4.90 10.92 1.60
C GLU A 21 -4.91 11.94 2.74
N ARG A 22 -4.41 11.59 3.92
CA ARG A 22 -4.15 12.52 5.03
C ARG A 22 -2.88 13.38 4.84
N GLY A 23 -2.24 13.33 3.68
CA GLY A 23 -1.07 14.13 3.34
C GLY A 23 0.27 13.59 3.84
N LYS A 24 0.36 12.31 4.24
CA LYS A 24 1.66 11.71 4.59
C LYS A 24 2.48 11.41 3.34
N GLU A 25 3.76 11.76 3.40
CA GLU A 25 4.69 11.49 2.31
C GLU A 25 4.95 10.00 2.11
N MET A 26 5.16 9.62 0.86
CA MET A 26 5.41 8.24 0.46
C MET A 26 6.69 7.66 1.10
N LEU A 27 7.73 8.49 1.25
CA LEU A 27 9.00 8.12 1.89
C LEU A 27 8.79 7.71 3.35
N TYR A 28 8.02 8.52 4.08
CA TYR A 28 7.65 8.24 5.46
C TYR A 28 6.88 6.92 5.58
N LEU A 29 5.98 6.62 4.65
CA LEU A 29 5.20 5.38 4.66
C LEU A 29 6.05 4.16 4.31
N ALA A 30 6.93 4.26 3.32
CA ALA A 30 7.88 3.21 2.98
C ALA A 30 8.73 2.82 4.21
N HIS A 31 9.26 3.82 4.92
CA HIS A 31 10.01 3.60 6.15
C HIS A 31 9.13 3.03 7.28
N SER A 32 7.96 3.63 7.53
CA SER A 32 7.05 3.23 8.62
C SER A 32 6.53 1.79 8.48
N TYR A 33 6.33 1.31 7.26
CA TYR A 33 5.81 -0.04 7.00
C TYR A 33 6.92 -1.03 6.63
N ASN A 34 8.20 -0.60 6.62
CA ASN A 34 9.33 -1.38 6.13
C ASN A 34 9.06 -1.99 4.74
N MET A 35 8.52 -1.16 3.84
CA MET A 35 8.15 -1.54 2.48
C MET A 35 8.94 -0.75 1.46
N ASN A 36 9.32 -1.41 0.36
CA ASN A 36 9.95 -0.72 -0.77
C ASN A 36 9.01 0.33 -1.37
N HIS A 37 9.59 1.39 -1.92
CA HIS A 37 8.82 2.49 -2.54
C HIS A 37 7.98 1.98 -3.72
N SER A 38 8.50 1.02 -4.49
CA SER A 38 7.78 0.36 -5.59
C SER A 38 6.52 -0.38 -5.09
N THR A 39 6.58 -0.98 -3.90
CA THR A 39 5.44 -1.64 -3.28
C THR A 39 4.38 -0.64 -2.89
N ILE A 40 4.76 0.45 -2.21
CA ILE A 40 3.83 1.55 -1.87
C ILE A 40 3.23 2.14 -3.16
N GLY A 41 4.03 2.36 -4.20
CA GLY A 41 3.55 2.89 -5.49
C GLY A 41 2.54 1.97 -6.16
N THR A 42 2.75 0.65 -6.08
CA THR A 42 1.80 -0.33 -6.60
C THR A 42 0.49 -0.34 -5.81
N ILE A 43 0.56 -0.15 -4.49
CA ILE A 43 -0.64 -0.02 -3.65
C ILE A 43 -1.45 1.21 -4.07
N LEU A 44 -0.79 2.36 -4.21
CA LEU A 44 -1.46 3.62 -4.60
C LEU A 44 -2.02 3.57 -6.02
N LYS A 45 -1.29 2.95 -6.97
CA LYS A 45 -1.79 2.76 -8.34
C LYS A 45 -3.06 1.89 -8.39
N ASN A 46 -3.22 0.98 -7.43
CA ASN A 46 -4.39 0.11 -7.32
C ASN A 46 -5.37 0.60 -6.23
N LYS A 47 -5.33 1.89 -5.86
CA LYS A 47 -6.18 2.46 -4.80
C LYS A 47 -7.66 2.17 -5.04
N ASP A 48 -8.17 2.48 -6.22
CA ASP A 48 -9.61 2.38 -6.50
C ASP A 48 -10.12 0.94 -6.37
N LYS A 49 -9.37 -0.02 -6.93
CA LYS A 49 -9.67 -1.45 -6.79
C LYS A 49 -9.61 -1.93 -5.34
N THR A 50 -8.64 -1.41 -4.57
CA THR A 50 -8.50 -1.77 -3.15
C THR A 50 -9.68 -1.24 -2.33
N MET A 51 -10.12 -0.01 -2.60
CA MET A 51 -11.24 0.62 -1.88
C MET A 51 -12.60 0.06 -2.30
N GLU A 52 -12.79 -0.31 -3.57
CA GLU A 52 -13.99 -0.99 -4.05
C GLU A 52 -14.20 -2.33 -3.32
N HIS A 53 -13.11 -3.10 -3.15
CA HIS A 53 -13.13 -4.36 -2.44
C HIS A 53 -13.41 -4.23 -0.92
N VAL A 54 -13.18 -3.05 -0.34
CA VAL A 54 -13.48 -2.79 1.09
C VAL A 54 -14.94 -2.36 1.29
N LYS A 55 -15.57 -1.80 0.26
CA LYS A 55 -16.97 -1.36 0.28
C LYS A 55 -17.96 -2.48 -0.01
N SER A 56 -17.50 -3.57 -0.64
CA SER A 56 -18.28 -4.79 -0.88
C SER A 56 -18.14 -5.76 0.28
#